data_AF-A0A2T4U2L8-F1
#
_entry.id   AF-A0A2T4U2L8-F1
#
_cell.length_a   1.000
_cell.length_b   1.000
_cell.length_c   1.000
_cell.angle_alpha   90.00
_cell.angle_beta   90.00
_cell.angle_gamma   90.00
#
_symmetry.space_group_name_H-M   'P 1'
#
loop_
_entity.id
_entity.type
_entity.pdbx_description
1 polymer ?
#
loop_
_entity_poly.entity_id
_entity_poly.type
_entity_poly.pdbx_seq_one_letter_code
_entity_poly.pdbx_strand_id
1 'polypeptide(L)'
;MKLHEVYHLKIKEERTKRKMTQKETAEKIGISRSYYSDIENGRTLPSSKVLFAINSVLPIFLPVDDAGGVQRGGDEVVQHSSR
;
A
#
# COMPACT_ATOMS: atom_id res chain seq x y z
N MET A 1 -8.31 4.28 7.65
CA MET A 1 -8.24 4.22 6.17
C MET A 1 -8.01 2.79 5.76
N LYS A 2 -8.71 2.26 4.74
CA LYS A 2 -8.52 0.88 4.30
C LYS A 2 -7.29 0.79 3.37
N LEU A 3 -6.51 -0.28 3.50
CA LEU A 3 -5.26 -0.57 2.76
C LEU A 3 -5.35 -0.33 1.23
N HIS A 4 -6.53 -0.54 0.65
CA HIS A 4 -6.77 -0.50 -0.79
C HIS A 4 -6.85 0.93 -1.38
N GLU A 5 -7.03 1.97 -0.57
CA GLU A 5 -7.36 3.32 -1.06
C GLU A 5 -6.13 4.20 -1.36
N VAL A 6 -4.94 3.82 -0.90
CA VAL A 6 -3.75 4.70 -0.99
C VAL A 6 -2.72 4.19 -1.98
N TYR A 7 -2.62 2.87 -2.18
CA TYR A 7 -1.51 2.28 -2.93
C TYR A 7 -1.48 2.75 -4.39
N HIS A 8 -2.64 2.83 -5.06
CA HIS A 8 -2.72 3.24 -6.46
C HIS A 8 -2.32 4.71 -6.66
N LEU A 9 -2.64 5.58 -5.69
CA LEU A 9 -2.22 6.97 -5.68
C LEU A 9 -0.70 7.09 -5.52
N LYS A 10 -0.11 6.27 -4.64
CA LYS A 10 1.35 6.24 -4.44
C LYS A 10 2.11 5.76 -5.67
N ILE A 11 1.58 4.77 -6.38
CA ILE A 11 2.12 4.31 -7.67
C ILE A 11 2.14 5.48 -8.67
N LYS A 12 1.00 6.16 -8.84
CA LYS A 12 0.87 7.28 -9.77
C LYS A 12 1.81 8.43 -9.39
N GLU A 13 1.88 8.78 -8.11
CA GLU A 13 2.77 9.80 -7.57
C GLU A 13 4.23 9.48 -7.93
N GLU A 14 4.70 8.28 -7.60
CA GLU A 14 6.10 7.88 -7.83
C GLU A 14 6.44 7.79 -9.32
N ARG A 15 5.51 7.28 -10.15
CA ARG A 15 5.68 7.28 -11.61
C ARG A 15 5.87 8.70 -12.14
N THR A 16 5.02 9.64 -11.72
CA THR A 16 5.09 11.03 -12.21
C THR A 16 6.35 11.76 -11.77
N LYS A 17 6.82 11.54 -10.54
CA LYS A 17 8.11 12.06 -10.04
C LYS A 17 9.28 11.64 -10.94
N ARG A 18 9.23 10.41 -11.46
CA ARG A 18 10.22 9.84 -12.38
C ARG A 18 10.01 10.21 -13.84
N LYS A 19 8.99 11.02 -14.15
CA LYS A 19 8.61 11.44 -15.52
C LYS A 19 8.36 10.28 -16.49
N MET A 20 7.94 9.13 -15.96
CA MET A 20 7.62 7.95 -16.79
C MET A 20 6.16 8.00 -17.24
N THR A 21 5.89 7.56 -18.46
CA THR A 21 4.53 7.30 -18.94
C THR A 21 4.00 5.99 -18.38
N GLN A 22 2.67 5.82 -18.41
CA GLN A 22 2.05 4.54 -18.04
C GLN A 22 2.51 3.40 -18.96
N LYS A 23 2.78 3.69 -20.23
CA LYS A 23 3.26 2.71 -21.21
C LYS A 23 4.65 2.21 -20.84
N GLU A 24 5.62 3.11 -20.63
CA GLU A 24 6.99 2.75 -20.26
C GLU A 24 7.03 1.97 -18.93
N THR A 25 6.18 2.34 -17.97
CA THR A 25 6.13 1.63 -16.68
C THR A 25 5.58 0.22 -16.87
N ALA A 26 4.49 0.07 -17.62
CA ALA A 26 3.89 -1.23 -17.90
C ALA A 26 4.86 -2.17 -18.65
N GLU A 27 5.61 -1.63 -19.61
CA GLU A 27 6.67 -2.35 -20.33
C GLU A 27 7.78 -2.85 -19.39
N LYS A 28 8.26 -2.00 -18.46
CA LYS A 28 9.26 -2.41 -17.46
C LYS A 28 8.75 -3.48 -16.48
N ILE A 29 7.46 -3.44 -16.13
CA ILE A 29 6.83 -4.42 -15.23
C ILE A 29 6.51 -5.73 -15.98
N GLY A 30 6.36 -5.69 -17.30
CA GLY A 30 5.95 -6.83 -18.12
C GLY A 30 4.44 -7.08 -18.11
N ILE A 31 3.63 -6.02 -18.07
CA ILE A 31 2.16 -6.09 -18.12
C ILE A 31 1.59 -5.18 -19.20
N SER A 32 0.29 -5.33 -19.52
CA SER A 32 -0.36 -4.43 -20.46
C SER A 32 -0.53 -3.03 -19.89
N ARG A 33 -0.42 -1.99 -20.74
CA ARG A 33 -0.67 -0.60 -20.34
C ARG A 33 -2.08 -0.40 -19.81
N SER A 34 -3.08 -1.11 -20.35
CA SER A 34 -4.46 -1.02 -19.87
C SER A 34 -4.57 -1.53 -18.44
N TYR A 35 -3.98 -2.69 -18.15
CA TYR A 35 -3.99 -3.25 -16.80
C TYR A 35 -3.25 -2.35 -15.80
N TYR A 36 -2.09 -1.80 -16.19
CA TYR A 36 -1.41 -0.79 -15.38
C TYR A 36 -2.28 0.45 -15.11
N SER A 37 -3.03 0.92 -16.12
CA SER A 37 -3.96 2.04 -15.94
C SER A 37 -5.13 1.69 -15.01
N ASP A 38 -5.62 0.45 -15.01
CA ASP A 38 -6.65 0.00 -14.07
C ASP A 38 -6.13 0.01 -12.63
N ILE A 39 -4.88 -0.42 -12.44
CA ILE A 39 -4.19 -0.40 -11.15
C ILE A 39 -4.06 1.03 -10.65
N GLU A 40 -3.48 1.96 -11.43
CA GLU A 40 -3.28 3.37 -11.00
C GLU A 40 -4.57 4.13 -10.71
N ASN A 41 -5.68 3.76 -11.37
CA ASN A 41 -7.00 4.36 -11.14
C ASN A 41 -7.79 3.65 -10.03
N GLY A 42 -7.21 2.66 -9.35
CA GLY A 42 -7.87 1.91 -8.28
C GLY A 42 -9.02 1.01 -8.74
N ARG A 43 -9.13 0.73 -10.05
CA ARG A 43 -10.19 -0.12 -10.63
C ARG A 43 -9.97 -1.60 -10.39
N THR A 44 -8.72 -1.99 -10.14
CA THR A 44 -8.35 -3.38 -9.87
C THR A 44 -7.25 -3.43 -8.82
N LEU A 45 -7.23 -4.49 -8.02
CA LEU A 45 -6.11 -4.79 -7.13
C LEU A 45 -5.15 -5.73 -7.88
N PRO A 46 -3.87 -5.38 -8.05
CA PRO A 46 -2.92 -6.28 -8.69
C PRO A 46 -2.67 -7.52 -7.83
N SER A 47 -2.24 -8.60 -8.48
CA SER A 47 -1.72 -9.76 -7.74
C SER A 47 -0.46 -9.38 -6.96
N SER A 48 -0.12 -10.14 -5.93
CA SER A 48 1.12 -9.94 -5.16
C SER A 48 2.36 -9.91 -6.07
N LYS A 49 2.44 -10.81 -7.06
CA LYS A 49 3.51 -10.83 -8.07
C LYS A 49 3.64 -9.48 -8.80
N VAL A 50 2.51 -8.93 -9.26
CA VAL A 50 2.50 -7.65 -9.98
C VAL A 50 2.84 -6.51 -9.04
N LEU A 51 2.38 -6.56 -7.79
CA LEU A 51 2.72 -5.56 -6.78
C LEU A 51 4.22 -5.53 -6.47
N PHE A 52 4.88 -6.69 -6.33
CA PHE A 52 6.33 -6.77 -6.18
C PHE A 52 7.07 -6.25 -7.41
N ALA A 53 6.60 -6.57 -8.61
CA ALA A 53 7.18 -6.06 -9.84
C ALA A 53 7.05 -4.52 -9.94
N ILE A 54 5.89 -3.96 -9.58
CA ILE A 54 5.69 -2.51 -9.46
C ILE A 54 6.71 -1.94 -8.47
N ASN A 55 6.86 -2.51 -7.28
CA ASN A 55 7.77 -2.00 -6.27
C ASN A 55 9.25 -2.04 -6.69
N SER A 56 9.63 -2.98 -7.58
CA SER A 56 10.98 -3.04 -8.14
C SER A 56 11.28 -1.89 -9.12
N VAL A 57 10.26 -1.34 -9.79
CA VAL A 57 10.38 -0.23 -10.76
C VAL A 57 10.11 1.12 -10.10
N LEU A 58 9.10 1.15 -9.23
CA LEU A 58 8.58 2.29 -8.49
C LEU A 58 8.55 1.92 -7.00
N PRO A 59 9.67 2.05 -6.28
CA PRO A 59 9.70 1.82 -4.84
C PRO A 59 8.67 2.70 -4.14
N ILE A 60 7.65 2.06 -3.55
CA ILE A 60 6.59 2.73 -2.80
C ILE A 60 6.61 2.21 -1.36
N PHE A 61 6.56 3.13 -0.41
CA PHE A 61 6.37 2.81 0.99
C PHE A 61 4.92 3.10 1.36
N LEU A 62 4.20 2.07 1.83
CA LEU A 62 2.87 2.26 2.40
C LEU A 62 3.05 2.42 3.90
N PRO A 63 2.61 3.54 4.50
CA PRO A 63 2.51 3.64 5.95
C PRO A 63 1.33 2.76 6.38
N VAL A 64 1.63 1.48 6.61
CA VAL A 64 0.69 0.53 7.19
C VAL A 64 1.07 0.33 8.64
N ASP A 65 0.13 0.63 9.53
CA ASP A 65 0.16 0.14 10.90
C ASP A 65 -0.47 -1.25 10.88
N ASP A 66 0.33 -2.26 10.54
CA ASP A 66 -0.07 -3.68 10.56
C ASP A 66 -0.04 -4.26 11.97
N ALA A 67 0.58 -3.54 12.91
CA ALA A 67 0.42 -3.71 14.34
C ALA A 67 -0.92 -3.10 14.78
N GLY A 68 -2.03 -3.73 14.37
CA GLY A 68 -3.34 -3.39 14.90
C GLY A 68 -3.25 -3.23 16.42
N GLY A 69 -3.43 -2.00 16.90
CA GLY A 69 -3.35 -1.68 18.31
C GLY A 69 -4.29 -2.58 19.09
N VAL A 70 -3.74 -3.65 19.66
CA VAL A 70 -4.38 -4.42 20.71
C VAL A 70 -4.59 -3.42 21.83
N GLN A 71 -5.84 -3.01 22.05
CA GLN A 71 -6.24 -2.45 23.33
C GLN A 71 -5.91 -3.51 24.36
N ARG A 72 -4.76 -3.37 25.02
CA ARG A 72 -4.46 -4.09 26.25
C ARG A 72 -5.44 -3.55 27.31
N GLY A 73 -6.65 -4.08 27.28
CA GLY A 73 -7.54 -4.05 28.42
C GLY A 73 -6.97 -5.01 29.46
N GLY A 74 -6.62 -4.48 30.63
CA GLY A 74 -6.14 -5.27 31.76
C GLY A 74 -4.98 -4.59 32.45
N ASP A 75 -5.34 -3.64 33.33
CA ASP A 75 -4.78 -3.55 34.69
C ASP A 75 -5.79 -2.75 35.51
N GLU A 76 -6.85 -3.43 35.96
CA GLU A 76 -7.60 -2.99 37.13
C GLU A 76 -6.63 -3.01 38.31
N VAL A 77 -6.10 -1.85 38.67
CA VAL A 77 -5.44 -1.67 39.97
C VAL A 77 -6.55 -1.62 41.02
N VAL A 78 -6.96 -2.79 41.49
CA VAL A 78 -7.79 -2.90 42.69
C VAL A 78 -6.91 -2.51 43.88
N GLN A 79 -6.99 -1.25 44.30
CA GLN A 79 -6.44 -0.83 45.57
C GLN A 79 -7.27 -1.48 46.69
N HIS A 80 -6.81 -2.64 47.16
CA HIS A 80 -7.24 -3.19 48.43
C HIS A 80 -6.67 -2.32 49.54
N SER A 81 -7.55 -1.49 50.10
CA SER A 81 -7.44 -1.04 51.48
C SER A 81 -7.24 -2.25 52.38
N SER A 82 -6.17 -2.27 53.16
CA SER A 82 -6.10 -3.02 54.42
C SER A 82 -4.91 -2.60 55.27
N ARG A 83 -5.28 -2.04 56.43
CA ARG A 83 -4.53 -1.79 57.68
C ARG A 83 -3.71 -0.52 57.78
#